data_AF-A0A4Q2ZD87-F1
#
_entry.id   AF-A0A4Q2ZD87-F1
#
_cell.length_a   1.000
_cell.length_b   1.000
_cell.length_c   1.000
_cell.angle_alpha   90.00
_cell.angle_beta   90.00
_cell.angle_gamma   90.00
#
_symmetry.space_group_name_H-M   'P 1'
#
loop_
_entity.id
_entity.type
_entity.pdbx_description
1 polymer ?
#
loop_
_entity_poly.entity_id
_entity_poly.type
_entity_poly.pdbx_seq_one_letter_code
_entity_poly.pdbx_strand_id
1 'polypeptide(L)'
;SQLGRTLHERLGKLTDHFSKLGRSLGSAVESYNNAIGSFETRVLTTARKFEELKAAPEAATIANLEPVDKVPRSPQQPSGAPPAALAALARASQVAARHQEPSTLTLNTEAADSLLAPSSEDDDFTFVPDPPASARSAAADLRSALG
;
A
#
# COMPACT_ATOMS: atom_id res chain seq x y z
N SER A 1 23.78 -18.66 -18.29
CA SER A 1 24.01 -18.38 -16.87
C SER A 1 22.83 -18.92 -16.06
N GLN A 2 23.09 -19.64 -14.96
CA GLN A 2 22.06 -20.18 -14.06
C GLN A 2 21.24 -19.07 -13.39
N LEU A 3 21.90 -17.95 -13.05
CA LEU A 3 21.26 -16.76 -12.46
C LEU A 3 20.16 -16.17 -13.34
N GLY A 4 20.40 -16.09 -14.66
CA GLY A 4 19.41 -15.57 -15.61
C GLY A 4 18.13 -16.40 -15.68
N ARG A 5 18.23 -17.74 -15.57
CA ARG A 5 17.06 -18.62 -15.52
C ARG A 5 16.29 -18.44 -14.22
N THR A 6 16.99 -18.42 -13.08
CA THR A 6 16.36 -18.23 -11.77
C THR A 6 15.61 -16.90 -11.68
N LEU A 7 16.18 -15.81 -12.20
CA LEU A 7 15.51 -14.52 -12.24
C LEU A 7 14.25 -14.57 -13.11
N HIS A 8 14.35 -15.15 -14.30
CA HIS A 8 13.22 -15.29 -15.23
C HIS A 8 12.07 -16.11 -14.61
N GLU A 9 12.36 -17.21 -13.93
CA GLU A 9 11.37 -18.01 -13.21
C GLU A 9 10.66 -17.23 -12.10
N ARG A 10 11.42 -16.42 -11.33
CA ARG A 10 10.85 -15.57 -10.26
C ARG A 10 9.96 -14.47 -10.83
N LEU A 11 10.37 -13.83 -11.93
CA LEU A 11 9.53 -12.84 -12.62
C LEU A 11 8.24 -13.48 -13.13
N GLY A 12 8.30 -14.69 -13.72
CA GLY A 12 7.11 -15.42 -14.15
C GLY A 12 6.12 -15.64 -13.00
N LYS A 13 6.60 -16.15 -11.86
CA LYS A 13 5.75 -16.32 -10.67
C LYS A 13 5.16 -14.99 -10.17
N LEU A 14 5.95 -13.92 -10.17
CA LEU A 14 5.48 -12.60 -9.77
C LEU A 14 4.36 -12.10 -10.71
N THR A 15 4.51 -12.27 -12.02
CA THR A 15 3.47 -11.89 -13.00
C THR A 15 2.17 -12.66 -12.81
N ASP A 16 2.25 -13.93 -12.40
CA ASP A 16 1.05 -14.73 -12.08
C ASP A 16 0.31 -14.19 -10.86
N HIS A 17 1.05 -13.79 -9.82
CA HIS A 17 0.46 -13.17 -8.64
C HIS A 17 -0.23 -11.84 -8.96
N PHE A 18 0.42 -10.96 -9.73
CA PHE A 18 -0.20 -9.71 -10.19
C PHE A 18 -1.45 -9.94 -11.03
N SER A 19 -1.43 -10.95 -11.90
CA SER A 19 -2.60 -11.31 -12.71
C SER A 19 -3.77 -11.77 -11.85
N LYS A 20 -3.52 -12.56 -10.80
CA LYS A 20 -4.55 -12.97 -9.83
C LYS A 20 -5.09 -11.78 -9.05
N LEU A 21 -4.23 -10.88 -8.58
CA LEU A 21 -4.60 -9.69 -7.85
C LEU A 21 -5.49 -8.75 -8.69
N GLY A 22 -5.12 -8.52 -9.95
CA GLY A 22 -5.91 -7.68 -10.86
C GLY A 22 -7.34 -8.20 -11.06
N ARG A 23 -7.53 -9.52 -11.17
CA ARG A 23 -8.87 -10.14 -11.25
C ARG A 23 -9.68 -9.96 -9.96
N SER A 24 -9.04 -10.19 -8.81
CA SER A 24 -9.70 -10.01 -7.50
C SER A 24 -10.18 -8.58 -7.30
N LEU A 25 -9.33 -7.60 -7.64
CA LEU A 25 -9.69 -6.20 -7.55
C LEU A 25 -10.83 -5.84 -8.52
N GLY A 26 -10.85 -6.42 -9.72
CA GLY A 26 -11.96 -6.22 -10.66
C GLY A 26 -13.29 -6.72 -10.09
N SER A 27 -13.30 -7.92 -9.49
CA SER A 27 -14.48 -8.48 -8.84
C SER A 27 -14.92 -7.68 -7.60
N ALA A 28 -13.98 -7.12 -6.84
CA ALA A 28 -14.30 -6.26 -5.71
C ALA A 28 -14.99 -4.96 -6.16
N VAL A 29 -14.49 -4.32 -7.22
CA VAL A 29 -15.10 -3.12 -7.81
C VAL A 29 -16.51 -3.42 -8.33
N GLU A 30 -16.70 -4.55 -9.02
CA GLU A 30 -18.02 -4.99 -9.49
C GLU A 30 -19.00 -5.20 -8.32
N SER A 31 -18.56 -5.88 -7.27
CA SER A 31 -19.38 -6.13 -6.07
C SER A 31 -19.76 -4.83 -5.35
N TYR A 32 -18.84 -3.87 -5.27
CA TYR A 32 -19.11 -2.54 -4.74
C TYR A 32 -20.17 -1.81 -5.55
N ASN A 33 -20.02 -1.75 -6.87
CA ASN A 33 -20.97 -1.07 -7.75
C ASN A 33 -22.38 -1.70 -7.68
N ASN A 34 -22.46 -3.03 -7.59
CA ASN A 34 -23.73 -3.73 -7.38
C ASN A 34 -24.39 -3.38 -6.04
N ALA A 35 -23.59 -3.20 -4.98
CA ALA A 35 -24.08 -2.77 -3.68
C ALA A 35 -24.61 -1.34 -3.72
N ILE A 36 -23.92 -0.42 -4.41
CA ILE A 36 -24.40 0.96 -4.63
C ILE A 36 -25.74 0.96 -5.37
N GLY A 37 -25.86 0.23 -6.49
CA GLY A 37 -27.13 0.16 -7.22
C GLY A 37 -28.28 -0.44 -6.38
N SER A 38 -27.98 -1.40 -5.50
CA SER A 38 -28.98 -1.95 -4.56
C SER A 38 -29.36 -0.93 -3.48
N PHE A 39 -28.41 -0.14 -2.99
CA PHE A 39 -28.64 0.92 -2.03
C PHE A 39 -29.52 2.03 -2.61
N GLU A 40 -29.23 2.50 -3.82
CA GLU A 40 -30.02 3.52 -4.52
C GLU A 40 -31.46 3.07 -4.74
N THR A 41 -31.65 1.85 -5.28
CA THR A 41 -32.98 1.36 -5.65
C THR A 41 -33.86 1.04 -4.45
N ARG A 42 -33.28 0.55 -3.35
CA ARG A 42 -34.04 0.10 -2.18
C ARG A 42 -34.06 1.12 -1.05
N VAL A 43 -32.89 1.59 -0.64
CA VAL A 43 -32.73 2.43 0.54
C VAL A 43 -33.13 3.86 0.24
N LEU A 44 -32.55 4.49 -0.79
CA LEU A 44 -32.87 5.88 -1.11
C LEU A 44 -34.33 6.06 -1.52
N THR A 45 -34.91 5.11 -2.26
CA THR A 45 -36.35 5.11 -2.58
C THR A 45 -37.22 5.05 -1.32
N THR A 46 -36.83 4.24 -0.32
CA THR A 46 -37.58 4.13 0.94
C THR A 46 -37.42 5.37 1.81
N ALA A 47 -36.21 5.94 1.86
CA ALA A 47 -35.93 7.18 2.58
C ALA A 47 -36.80 8.34 2.05
N ARG A 48 -36.90 8.50 0.72
CA ARG A 48 -37.80 9.49 0.10
C ARG A 48 -39.26 9.32 0.52
N LYS A 49 -39.76 8.07 0.55
CA LYS A 49 -41.13 7.78 1.02
C LYS A 49 -41.34 8.14 2.49
N PHE A 50 -40.34 7.95 3.35
CA PHE A 50 -40.45 8.36 4.75
C PHE A 50 -40.41 9.88 4.94
N GLU A 51 -39.67 10.61 4.11
CA GLU A 51 -39.73 12.08 4.05
C GLU A 51 -41.12 12.56 3.62
N GLU A 52 -41.70 11.97 2.57
CA GLU A 52 -43.08 12.27 2.11
C GLU A 52 -44.13 12.06 3.21
N LEU A 53 -43.95 11.01 4.01
CA LEU A 53 -44.83 10.67 5.13
C LEU A 53 -44.53 11.47 6.41
N LYS A 54 -43.53 12.37 6.40
CA LYS A 54 -43.01 13.08 7.59
C LYS A 54 -42.64 12.15 8.75
N ALA A 55 -42.28 10.91 8.43
CA ALA A 55 -41.89 9.88 9.40
C ALA A 55 -40.38 9.94 9.72
N ALA A 56 -39.60 10.70 8.94
CA ALA A 56 -38.18 10.93 9.15
C ALA A 56 -37.94 12.27 9.89
N PRO A 57 -36.92 12.36 10.78
CA PRO A 57 -36.47 13.63 11.33
C PRO A 57 -35.96 14.56 10.22
N GLU A 58 -36.27 15.87 10.27
CA GLU A 58 -35.86 16.85 9.23
C GLU A 58 -34.35 16.91 8.94
N ALA A 59 -33.51 16.47 9.88
CA ALA A 59 -32.05 16.46 9.74
C ALA A 59 -31.46 15.14 9.21
N ALA A 60 -32.27 14.11 8.98
CA ALA A 60 -31.81 12.77 8.62
C ALA A 60 -31.80 12.54 7.10
N THR A 61 -31.01 13.32 6.35
CA THR A 61 -30.81 13.08 4.92
C THR A 61 -29.77 11.97 4.71
N ILE A 62 -30.14 10.92 3.97
CA ILE A 62 -29.22 9.86 3.57
C ILE A 62 -28.40 10.33 2.38
N ALA A 63 -27.07 10.34 2.51
CA ALA A 63 -26.15 10.77 1.46
C ALA A 63 -26.15 9.79 0.27
N ASN A 64 -26.01 10.33 -0.94
CA ASN A 64 -25.79 9.53 -2.14
C ASN A 64 -24.36 8.96 -2.14
N LEU A 65 -24.23 7.70 -2.54
CA LEU A 65 -22.93 7.05 -2.68
C LEU A 65 -22.57 7.04 -4.17
N GLU A 66 -21.36 7.48 -4.50
CA GLU A 66 -20.90 7.53 -5.90
C GLU A 66 -20.32 6.18 -6.34
N PRO A 67 -20.71 5.65 -7.52
CA PRO A 67 -20.09 4.47 -8.10
C PRO A 67 -18.60 4.64 -8.38
N VAL A 68 -17.87 3.52 -8.48
CA VAL A 68 -16.45 3.53 -8.87
C VAL A 68 -16.34 3.20 -10.36
N ASP A 69 -15.86 4.17 -11.15
CA ASP A 69 -15.62 4.02 -12.60
C ASP A 69 -14.27 3.37 -12.96
N LYS A 70 -13.40 3.17 -11.97
CA LYS A 70 -12.01 2.72 -12.17
C LYS A 70 -11.92 1.19 -12.11
N VAL A 71 -11.82 0.54 -13.27
CA VAL A 71 -11.51 -0.89 -13.37
C VAL A 71 -9.98 -1.10 -13.36
N PRO A 72 -9.45 -2.17 -12.74
CA PRO A 72 -8.03 -2.47 -12.78
C PRO A 72 -7.52 -2.64 -14.21
N ARG A 73 -6.40 -1.98 -14.54
CA ARG A 73 -5.75 -2.11 -15.85
C ARG A 73 -5.33 -3.56 -16.07
N SER A 74 -5.81 -4.18 -17.15
CA SER A 74 -5.38 -5.52 -17.52
C SER A 74 -3.88 -5.52 -17.85
N PRO A 75 -3.11 -6.52 -17.37
CA PRO A 75 -1.70 -6.63 -17.72
C PRO A 75 -1.59 -6.88 -19.23
N GLN A 76 -1.04 -5.92 -19.97
CA GLN A 76 -0.70 -6.12 -21.37
C GLN A 76 0.50 -7.08 -21.44
N GLN A 77 0.35 -8.17 -22.18
CA GLN A 77 1.50 -8.96 -22.62
C GLN A 77 2.34 -8.03 -23.51
N PRO A 78 3.62 -7.77 -23.19
CA PRO A 78 4.46 -7.03 -24.11
C PRO A 78 4.51 -7.83 -25.41
N SER A 79 4.11 -7.21 -26.53
CA SER A 79 4.37 -7.76 -27.86
C SER A 79 5.86 -8.10 -27.91
N GLY A 80 6.19 -9.36 -28.25
CA GLY A 80 7.50 -9.94 -28.02
C GLY A 80 8.67 -8.99 -28.26
N ALA A 81 9.62 -8.96 -27.31
CA ALA A 81 10.76 -8.06 -27.38
C ALA A 81 11.52 -8.23 -28.71
N PRO A 82 11.88 -7.14 -29.40
CA PRO A 82 12.62 -7.25 -30.65
C PRO A 82 13.96 -7.99 -30.41
N PRO A 83 14.43 -8.82 -31.37
CA PRO A 83 15.60 -9.69 -31.21
C PRO A 83 16.86 -8.97 -30.69
N ALA A 84 17.00 -7.68 -31.03
CA ALA A 84 18.08 -6.83 -30.57
C ALA A 84 18.09 -6.59 -29.04
N ALA A 85 16.93 -6.47 -28.41
CA ALA A 85 16.81 -6.27 -26.96
C ALA A 85 17.19 -7.53 -26.18
N LEU A 86 16.80 -8.71 -26.68
CA LEU A 86 17.22 -10.01 -26.15
C LEU A 86 18.74 -10.21 -26.26
N ALA A 87 19.33 -9.81 -27.39
CA ALA A 87 20.78 -9.87 -27.60
C ALA A 87 21.55 -8.93 -26.65
N ALA A 88 21.02 -7.72 -26.39
CA ALA A 88 21.62 -6.76 -25.46
C ALA A 88 21.59 -7.26 -24.00
N LEU A 89 20.47 -7.83 -23.55
CA LEU A 89 20.34 -8.45 -22.23
C LEU A 89 21.29 -9.64 -22.05
N ALA A 90 21.44 -10.48 -23.08
CA ALA A 90 22.38 -11.59 -23.06
C ALA A 90 23.83 -11.11 -22.88
N ARG A 91 24.24 -10.03 -23.57
CA ARG A 91 25.57 -9.41 -23.41
C ARG A 91 25.75 -8.83 -22.01
N ALA A 92 24.76 -8.11 -21.48
CA ALA A 92 24.81 -7.57 -20.12
C ALA A 92 25.00 -8.69 -19.07
N SER A 93 24.33 -9.83 -19.24
CA SER A 93 24.50 -10.99 -18.36
C SER A 93 25.89 -11.63 -18.44
N GLN A 94 26.54 -11.59 -19.61
CA GLN A 94 27.91 -12.08 -19.79
C GLN A 94 28.96 -11.13 -19.19
N VAL A 95 28.72 -9.83 -19.25
CA VAL A 95 29.58 -8.82 -18.62
C VAL A 95 29.53 -8.94 -17.09
N ALA A 96 28.33 -9.11 -16.51
CA ALA A 96 28.19 -9.35 -15.07
C ALA A 96 28.90 -10.63 -14.61
N ALA A 97 28.90 -11.70 -15.42
CA ALA A 97 29.61 -12.94 -15.12
C ALA A 97 31.15 -12.81 -15.15
N ARG A 98 31.69 -11.77 -15.81
CA ARG A 98 33.15 -11.51 -15.89
C ARG A 98 33.68 -10.67 -14.72
N HIS A 99 32.82 -10.07 -13.89
CA HIS A 99 33.21 -9.26 -12.73
C HIS A 99 33.00 -9.99 -11.40
N GLN A 100 32.79 -11.31 -11.43
CA GLN A 100 32.76 -12.16 -10.25
C GLN A 100 34.20 -12.46 -9.79
N GLU A 101 35.02 -11.43 -9.55
CA GLU A 101 36.22 -11.60 -8.74
C GLU A 101 35.75 -11.91 -7.32
N PRO A 102 36.22 -12.99 -6.67
CA PRO A 102 35.89 -13.29 -5.29
C PRO A 102 36.68 -12.34 -4.40
N SER A 103 36.26 -11.08 -4.30
CA SER A 103 36.57 -10.30 -3.11
C SER A 103 35.81 -10.97 -1.97
N THR A 104 36.43 -11.95 -1.32
CA THR A 104 35.98 -12.42 -0.01
C THR A 104 35.86 -11.18 0.85
N LEU A 105 34.62 -10.79 1.14
CA LEU A 105 34.33 -9.75 2.10
C LEU A 105 34.75 -10.32 3.46
N THR A 106 36.05 -10.24 3.79
CA THR A 106 36.54 -10.57 5.11
C THR A 106 36.01 -9.47 6.02
N LEU A 107 34.94 -9.79 6.73
CA LEU A 107 34.49 -8.99 7.86
C LEU A 107 35.66 -8.97 8.85
N ASN A 108 36.41 -7.87 8.89
CA ASN A 108 37.43 -7.66 9.91
C ASN A 108 36.71 -7.61 11.26
N THR A 109 36.82 -8.69 12.03
CA THR A 109 36.18 -8.84 13.34
C THR A 109 36.60 -7.74 14.32
N GLU A 110 37.80 -7.16 14.15
CA GLU A 110 38.29 -6.01 14.93
C GLU A 110 37.45 -4.73 14.75
N ALA A 111 36.86 -4.50 13.57
CA ALA A 111 36.01 -3.32 13.34
C ALA A 111 34.59 -3.51 13.91
N ALA A 112 34.13 -4.77 14.02
CA ALA A 112 32.81 -5.09 14.57
C ALA A 112 32.76 -4.95 16.09
N ASP A 113 33.85 -5.26 16.79
CA ASP A 113 33.92 -5.19 18.26
C ASP A 113 33.92 -3.73 18.76
N SER A 114 34.49 -2.81 17.98
CA SER A 114 34.44 -1.37 18.27
C SER A 114 33.05 -0.76 18.07
N LEU A 115 32.14 -1.44 17.36
CA LEU A 115 30.74 -1.03 17.17
C LEU A 115 29.79 -1.65 18.22
N LEU A 116 30.25 -2.66 18.97
CA LEU A 116 29.51 -3.29 20.05
C LEU A 116 29.86 -2.74 21.44
N ALA A 117 30.85 -1.85 21.53
CA ALA A 117 31.12 -1.11 22.76
C ALA A 117 29.89 -0.25 23.10
N PRO A 118 29.31 -0.35 24.31
CA PRO A 118 28.16 0.45 24.68
C PRO A 118 28.59 1.93 24.72
N SER A 119 28.12 2.72 23.75
CA SER A 119 28.15 4.17 23.82
C SER A 119 27.39 4.58 25.08
N SER A 120 28.14 5.03 26.07
CA SER A 120 27.61 5.61 27.31
C SER A 120 27.21 7.05 27.00
N GLU A 121 26.19 7.22 26.17
CA GLU A 121 25.50 8.49 26.00
C GLU A 121 24.01 8.23 26.11
N ASP A 122 23.42 8.88 27.11
CA ASP A 122 22.04 8.81 27.54
C ASP A 122 21.07 9.27 26.44
N ASP A 123 20.69 8.39 25.52
CA ASP A 123 19.50 8.62 24.69
C ASP A 123 18.25 8.17 25.45
N ASP A 124 17.69 9.10 26.21
CA ASP A 124 16.37 9.01 26.84
C ASP A 124 15.27 8.91 25.77
N PHE A 125 15.00 7.69 25.30
CA PHE A 125 13.90 7.36 24.39
C PHE A 125 12.54 7.29 25.10
N THR A 126 12.23 8.27 25.96
CA THR A 126 10.86 8.42 26.47
C THR A 126 10.01 9.11 25.39
N PHE A 127 9.33 8.30 24.58
CA PHE A 127 8.31 8.80 23.65
C PHE A 127 7.14 9.40 24.44
N VAL A 128 7.11 10.73 24.55
CA VAL A 128 5.95 11.49 25.05
C VAL A 128 5.12 11.90 23.84
N PRO A 129 3.96 11.26 23.58
CA PRO A 129 3.08 11.69 22.50
C PRO A 129 2.51 13.08 22.81
N ASP A 130 2.56 13.98 21.82
CA ASP A 130 2.02 15.33 21.95
C ASP A 130 0.48 15.26 22.09
N PRO A 131 -0.13 15.80 23.17
CA PRO A 131 -1.57 15.64 23.38
C PRO A 131 -2.37 16.41 22.32
N PRO A 132 -3.53 15.89 21.89
CA PRO A 132 -4.36 16.52 20.87
C PRO A 132 -4.84 17.90 21.33
N ALA A 133 -5.06 18.82 20.38
CA ALA A 133 -5.42 20.22 20.67
C ALA A 133 -6.64 20.39 21.59
N SER A 134 -7.57 19.43 21.60
CA SER A 134 -8.73 19.39 22.50
C SER A 134 -8.35 19.22 23.99
N ALA A 135 -7.26 18.50 24.29
CA ALA A 135 -6.79 18.27 25.65
C ALA A 135 -6.07 19.50 26.24
N ARG A 136 -5.47 20.36 25.39
CA ARG A 136 -4.80 21.59 25.83
C ARG A 136 -5.78 22.65 26.33
N SER A 137 -6.98 22.74 25.74
CA SER A 137 -8.02 23.68 26.16
C SER A 137 -8.61 23.32 27.53
N ALA A 138 -8.93 22.05 27.76
CA ALA A 138 -9.53 21.58 29.01
C ALA A 138 -8.60 21.76 30.22
N ALA A 139 -7.28 21.65 30.02
CA ALA A 139 -6.28 21.90 31.07
C ALA A 139 -6.12 23.38 31.41
N ALA A 140 -6.33 24.29 30.46
CA ALA A 140 -6.30 25.73 30.71
C ALA A 140 -7.51 26.18 31.54
N ASP A 141 -8.70 25.63 31.24
CA ASP A 141 -9.93 25.94 31.97
C ASP A 141 -9.89 25.44 33.43
N LEU A 142 -9.34 24.23 33.66
CA LEU A 142 -9.19 23.69 35.02
C LEU A 142 -8.16 24.45 35.87
N ARG A 143 -7.10 25.00 35.25
CA ARG A 143 -6.09 25.80 35.96
C ARG A 143 -6.62 27.18 36.35
N SER A 144 -7.57 27.73 35.61
CA SER A 144 -8.24 28.99 35.94
C SER A 144 -9.33 28.84 37.01
N ALA A 145 -9.86 27.63 37.22
CA ALA A 145 -10.89 27.35 38.22
C ALA A 145 -10.33 26.98 39.61
N LEU A 146 -9.01 26.72 39.72
CA LEU A 146 -8.31 26.34 40.94
C LEU A 146 -7.28 27.40 41.42
N GLY A 147 -7.32 28.60 40.83
CA GLY A 147 -6.55 29.78 41.25
C GLY A 147 -7.43 30.80 41.97
#